data_AF-A0A3D0I9B5-F1
#
_entry.id   AF-A0A3D0I9B5-F1
#
_cell.length_a   1.000
_cell.length_b   1.000
_cell.length_c   1.000
_cell.angle_alpha   90.00
_cell.angle_beta   90.00
_cell.angle_gamma   90.00
#
_symmetry.space_group_name_H-M   'P 1'
#
loop_
_entity.id
_entity.type
_entity.pdbx_description
1 polymer ?
#
loop_
_entity_poly.entity_id
_entity_poly.type
_entity_poly.pdbx_seq_one_letter_code
_entity_poly.pdbx_strand_id
1 'polypeptide(L)' 'MAKKSQVVRANRKQKFKVRTYHRCRVCGRSRGYHRMFALCRICLRKYALEGKIPGVVKSSW' A
#
# COMPACT_ATOMS: atom_id res chain seq x y z
N MET A 1 5.00 6.14 9.95
CA MET A 1 4.78 4.71 9.61
C MET A 1 3.54 4.21 10.34
N ALA A 2 2.87 3.13 9.91
CA ALA A 2 1.64 2.70 10.57
C ALA A 2 1.90 2.09 11.97
N LYS A 3 0.97 2.30 12.91
CA LYS A 3 1.03 1.69 14.25
C LYS A 3 1.00 0.16 14.13
N LYS A 4 1.95 -0.54 14.76
CA LYS A 4 2.07 -2.01 14.71
C LYS A 4 0.76 -2.72 15.07
N SER A 5 0.07 -2.26 16.12
CA SER A 5 -1.22 -2.83 16.54
C SER A 5 -2.30 -2.76 15.45
N GLN A 6 -2.29 -1.71 14.62
CA GLN A 6 -3.25 -1.55 13.51
C GLN A 6 -2.94 -2.48 12.34
N VAL A 7 -1.67 -2.79 12.09
CA VAL A 7 -1.25 -3.76 11.07
C VAL A 7 -1.66 -5.16 11.50
N VAL A 8 -1.36 -5.54 12.74
CA VAL A 8 -1.77 -6.85 13.28
C VAL A 8 -3.29 -7.01 13.25
N ARG A 9 -4.04 -5.97 13.66
CA ARG A 9 -5.51 -5.99 13.60
C ARG A 9 -6.04 -6.22 12.20
N ALA A 10 -5.42 -5.64 11.18
CA ALA A 10 -5.85 -5.78 9.79
C ALA A 10 -5.52 -7.16 9.20
N ASN A 11 -4.43 -7.79 9.63
CA ASN A 11 -4.03 -9.13 9.18
C ASN A 11 -4.91 -10.24 9.78
N ARG A 12 -5.56 -9.99 10.93
CA ARG A 12 -6.50 -10.94 11.53
C ARG A 12 -7.78 -11.04 10.69
N LYS A 13 -8.33 -12.25 10.60
CA LYS A 13 -9.66 -12.51 10.01
C LYS A 13 -10.70 -11.64 10.72
N GLN A 14 -11.39 -10.80 9.96
CA GLN A 14 -12.44 -9.94 10.50
C GLN A 14 -13.74 -10.72 10.66
N LYS A 15 -14.53 -10.36 11.69
CA LYS A 15 -15.88 -10.93 11.92
C LYS A 15 -16.82 -10.72 10.72
N PHE A 16 -16.69 -9.58 10.04
CA PHE A 16 -17.51 -9.24 8.88
C PHE A 16 -16.61 -8.92 7.68
N LYS A 17 -16.92 -9.47 6.51
CA LYS A 17 -16.14 -9.28 5.28
C LYS A 17 -15.98 -7.81 4.90
N VAL A 18 -17.02 -7.00 5.11
CA VAL A 18 -16.99 -5.55 4.80
C VAL A 18 -15.95 -4.76 5.60
N ARG A 19 -15.44 -5.30 6.71
CA ARG A 19 -14.44 -4.62 7.55
C ARG A 19 -13.01 -4.78 7.04
N THR A 20 -12.76 -5.64 6.06
CA THR A 20 -11.43 -5.79 5.47
C THR A 20 -11.10 -4.59 4.60
N TYR A 21 -9.92 -4.02 4.79
CA TYR A 21 -9.41 -2.95 3.95
C TYR A 21 -7.93 -3.19 3.64
N HIS A 22 -7.48 -2.66 2.51
CA HIS A 22 -6.09 -2.84 2.08
C HIS A 22 -5.16 -1.89 2.81
N ARG A 23 -3.96 -2.38 3.11
CA ARG A 23 -2.85 -1.59 3.65
C ARG A 23 -1.63 -1.80 2.76
N CYS A 24 -0.80 -0.77 2.65
CA CYS A 24 0.49 -0.88 1.94
C CYS A 24 1.34 -1.98 2.56
N ARG A 25 1.89 -2.88 1.73
CA ARG A 25 2.74 -4.00 2.19
C ARG A 25 4.04 -3.56 2.85
N VAL A 26 4.56 -2.39 2.48
CA VAL A 26 5.85 -1.88 2.98
C VAL A 26 5.70 -1.05 4.25
N CYS A 27 4.82 -0.04 4.25
CA CYS A 27 4.72 0.92 5.36
C CYS A 27 3.43 0.79 6.20
N GLY A 28 2.51 -0.08 5.82
CA GLY A 28 1.24 -0.32 6.53
C GLY A 28 0.21 0.81 6.44
N ARG A 29 0.41 1.80 5.57
CA ARG A 29 -0.53 2.94 5.39
C ARG A 29 -1.88 2.43 4.87
N SER A 30 -2.98 2.90 5.46
CA SER A 30 -4.35 2.47 5.14
C SER A 30 -5.00 3.25 4.00
N ARG A 31 -4.49 4.43 3.65
CA ARG A 31 -5.07 5.33 2.64
C ARG A 31 -4.14 5.53 1.45
N GLY A 32 -4.75 5.87 0.31
CA GLY A 32 -4.03 6.07 -0.96
C GLY A 32 -3.35 4.78 -1.42
N TYR A 33 -4.07 3.66 -1.35
CA TYR A 33 -3.60 2.33 -1.71
C TYR A 33 -3.90 2.06 -3.19
N HIS A 34 -2.87 1.73 -3.95
CA HIS A 34 -2.98 1.32 -5.35
C HIS A 34 -3.04 -0.21 -5.40
N ARG A 35 -4.18 -0.76 -5.82
CA ARG A 35 -4.42 -2.22 -5.83
C ARG A 35 -3.45 -2.97 -6.75
N MET A 36 -3.16 -2.41 -7.92
CA MET A 36 -2.25 -3.00 -8.91
C MET A 36 -0.84 -3.25 -8.34
N PHE A 37 -0.32 -2.31 -7.54
CA PHE A 37 1.03 -2.39 -6.98
C PHE A 37 1.07 -2.89 -5.53
N ALA A 38 -0.09 -3.01 -4.86
CA ALA A 38 -0.20 -3.27 -3.41
C ALA A 38 0.58 -2.29 -2.51
N LEU A 39 0.76 -1.05 -2.97
CA LEU A 39 1.54 0.00 -2.32
C LEU A 39 0.69 1.24 -2.03
N CYS A 40 1.13 2.06 -1.07
CA CYS A 40 0.59 3.41 -0.91
C CYS A 40 1.24 4.40 -1.88
N ARG A 41 0.59 5.54 -2.13
CA ARG A 41 1.10 6.61 -3.00
C ARG A 41 2.56 7.03 -2.74
N ILE A 42 3.02 6.99 -1.49
CA ILE A 42 4.38 7.41 -1.12
C ILE A 42 5.40 6.33 -1.49
N CYS A 43 5.12 5.08 -1.10
CA CYS A 43 5.99 3.96 -1.45
C CYS A 43 6.00 3.76 -2.97
N LEU A 44 4.84 3.88 -3.63
CA LEU A 44 4.73 3.84 -5.08
C LEU A 44 5.67 4.87 -5.74
N ARG A 45 5.59 6.14 -5.33
CA ARG A 45 6.48 7.19 -5.85
C ARG A 45 7.95 6.88 -5.58
N LYS A 46 8.30 6.47 -4.36
CA LYS A 46 9.68 6.14 -3.98
C LYS A 46 10.25 5.02 -4.85
N TYR A 47 9.52 3.91 -4.98
CA TYR A 47 9.98 2.76 -5.75
C TYR A 47 9.94 2.98 -7.26
N ALA A 48 9.01 3.78 -7.77
CA ALA A 48 9.01 4.20 -9.17
C ALA A 48 10.23 5.07 -9.50
N LEU A 49 10.59 6.01 -8.63
CA LEU A 49 11.79 6.85 -8.79
C LEU A 49 13.09 6.04 -8.66
N GLU A 50 13.11 5.01 -7.80
CA GLU A 50 14.23 4.07 -7.68
C GLU A 50 14.31 3.05 -8.83
N GLY A 51 13.35 3.04 -9.77
CA GLY A 51 13.30 2.06 -10.86
C GLY A 51 12.94 0.63 -10.43
N LYS A 52 12.46 0.44 -9.19
CA LYS A 52 12.10 -0.90 -8.66
C LYS A 52 10.71 -1.38 -9.09
N ILE A 53 9.95 -0.53 -9.77
CA ILE A 53 8.65 -0.89 -10.34
C ILE A 53 8.81 -0.95 -11.85
N PRO A 54 8.77 -2.15 -12.46
CA PRO A 54 8.99 -2.31 -13.88
C PRO A 54 7.87 -1.63 -14.69
N GLY A 55 8.25 -1.02 -15.81
CA GLY A 55 7.31 -0.38 -16.74
C GLY A 55 6.71 0.95 -16.27
N VAL A 56 7.07 1.45 -15.08
CA VAL A 56 6.62 2.76 -14.62
C VAL A 56 7.64 3.82 -15.01
N VAL A 57 7.21 4.76 -15.84
CA VAL A 57 7.97 5.95 -16.22
C VAL A 57 7.27 7.22 -15.74
N LYS A 58 8.02 8.31 -15.59
CA LYS A 58 7.42 9.61 -15.28
C LYS A 58 6.65 10.08 -16.50
N SER A 59 5.33 10.26 -16.37
CA SER A 59 4.50 10.75 -17.45
C SER A 59 4.82 12.22 -17.77
N SER A 60 5.16 12.50 -19.01
CA SER A 60 5.22 13.84 -19.59
C SER A 60 4.43 13.78 -20.89
N TRP A 61 3.16 14.19 -20.82
CA TRP A 61 2.44 14.61 -22.01
C TRP A 61 2.72 16.10 -22.23
#